data_AF-A0A5C5ZMM8-F1
#
_entry.id   AF-A0A5C5ZMM8-F1
#
_cell.length_a   1.000
_cell.length_b   1.000
_cell.length_c   1.000
_cell.angle_alpha   90.00
_cell.angle_beta   90.00
_cell.angle_gamma   90.00
#
_symmetry.space_group_name_H-M   'P 1'
#
loop_
_entity.id
_entity.type
_entity.pdbx_description
1 polymer ?
#
loop_
_entity_poly.entity_id
_entity_poly.type
_entity_poly.pdbx_seq_one_letter_code
_entity_poly.pdbx_strand_id
1 'polypeptide(L)'
;MLAKTLLAASLCLIAHDALAKTGVILGHTTWLTEYETADGNLVRAEVRLEGQRGVYLTERGAIGRLSKISYQPAGPEFADKVWLVRGEWKFFNGQRGEFKFYVTPDKSLFEGAWRTVDQEGQMGPVLAWNGLRFAAPEFDDWSFSTAAPPAEPVAPAPCYSTPTMGGRPSCQR
;
A
#
# COMPACT_ATOMS: atom_id res chain seq x y z
N MET A 1 14.07 45.22 30.19
CA MET A 1 13.00 44.61 29.36
C MET A 1 13.63 43.56 28.45
N LEU A 2 13.72 42.29 28.86
CA LEU A 2 14.38 41.21 28.08
C LEU A 2 13.63 39.88 28.29
N ALA A 3 12.35 39.83 27.90
CA ALA A 3 11.51 38.65 28.08
C ALA A 3 10.50 38.45 26.94
N LYS A 4 10.91 38.67 25.68
CA LYS A 4 10.02 38.48 24.51
C LYS A 4 10.56 37.58 23.39
N THR A 5 11.79 37.05 23.50
CA THR A 5 12.45 36.35 22.37
C THR A 5 12.54 34.82 22.51
N LEU A 6 11.87 34.21 23.50
CA LEU A 6 11.96 32.76 23.76
C LEU A 6 10.69 31.97 23.40
N LEU A 7 9.56 32.63 23.09
CA LEU A 7 8.31 31.92 22.76
C LEU A 7 8.29 31.36 21.32
N ALA A 8 8.92 32.02 20.35
CA ALA A 8 8.85 31.60 18.95
C ALA A 8 9.63 30.29 18.68
N ALA A 9 10.76 30.08 19.35
CA ALA A 9 11.55 28.85 19.21
C ALA A 9 10.87 27.63 19.84
N SER A 10 10.15 27.82 20.96
CA SER A 10 9.45 26.73 21.65
C SER A 10 8.22 26.22 20.89
N LEU A 11 7.46 27.11 20.22
CA LEU A 11 6.33 26.70 19.37
C LEU A 11 6.77 25.90 18.14
N CYS A 12 7.94 26.21 17.58
CA CYS A 12 8.46 25.51 16.41
C CYS A 12 8.91 24.08 16.76
N LEU A 13 9.58 23.86 17.91
CA LEU A 13 9.97 22.52 18.35
C LEU A 13 8.77 21.63 18.69
N ILE A 14 7.74 22.17 19.37
CA ILE A 14 6.55 21.38 19.75
C ILE A 14 5.74 20.97 18.51
N ALA A 15 5.67 21.82 17.48
CA ALA A 15 5.03 21.49 16.21
C ALA A 15 5.78 20.37 15.47
N HIS A 16 7.12 20.41 15.44
CA HIS A 16 7.94 19.36 14.81
C HIS A 16 7.81 18.01 15.53
N ASP A 17 7.79 17.99 16.86
CA ASP A 17 7.64 16.74 17.63
C ASP A 17 6.23 16.15 17.50
N ALA A 18 5.19 17.00 17.49
CA ALA A 18 3.82 16.58 17.22
C ALA A 18 3.65 16.07 15.78
N LEU A 19 4.31 16.70 14.80
CA LEU A 19 4.35 16.23 13.42
C LEU A 19 5.11 14.89 13.30
N ALA A 20 6.31 14.78 13.87
CA ALA A 20 7.10 13.55 13.83
C ALA A 20 6.36 12.37 14.48
N LYS A 21 5.73 12.58 15.64
CA LYS A 21 4.84 11.58 16.27
C LYS A 21 3.62 11.26 15.42
N THR A 22 3.04 12.25 14.73
CA THR A 22 1.91 12.03 13.81
C THR A 22 2.34 11.20 12.60
N GLY A 23 3.55 11.37 12.07
CA GLY A 23 4.11 10.53 11.01
C GLY A 23 4.25 9.06 11.43
N VAL A 24 4.65 8.80 12.68
CA VAL A 24 4.69 7.45 13.26
C VAL A 24 3.29 6.86 13.41
N ILE A 25 2.30 7.66 13.83
CA ILE A 25 0.89 7.22 13.95
C ILE A 25 0.27 6.93 12.58
N LEU A 26 0.55 7.74 11.55
CA LEU A 26 0.08 7.50 10.18
C LEU A 26 0.62 6.18 9.61
N GLY A 27 1.81 5.80 10.04
CA GLY A 27 2.44 4.53 9.69
C GLY A 27 1.66 3.29 10.13
N HIS A 28 0.72 3.37 11.08
CA HIS A 28 -0.01 2.19 11.60
C HIS A 28 -1.52 2.46 11.61
N THR A 29 -2.12 2.62 10.43
CA THR A 29 -3.54 3.01 10.30
C THR A 29 -4.27 2.24 9.20
N THR A 30 -5.60 2.15 9.34
CA THR A 30 -6.50 1.56 8.35
C THR A 30 -7.38 2.63 7.73
N TRP A 31 -7.51 2.59 6.40
CA TRP A 31 -8.14 3.62 5.59
C TRP A 31 -9.16 2.92 4.69
N LEU A 32 -10.40 3.41 4.66
CA LEU A 32 -11.39 2.98 3.68
C LEU A 32 -11.41 3.98 2.54
N THR A 33 -11.26 3.47 1.32
CA THR A 33 -11.17 4.27 0.11
C THR A 33 -12.33 3.93 -0.82
N GLU A 34 -12.79 4.93 -1.56
CA GLU A 34 -13.71 4.78 -2.67
C GLU A 34 -13.13 5.56 -3.87
N TYR A 35 -13.08 4.92 -5.03
CA TYR A 35 -12.53 5.53 -6.24
C TYR A 35 -13.12 4.96 -7.52
N GLU A 36 -12.97 5.73 -8.60
CA GLU A 36 -13.36 5.32 -9.95
C GLU A 36 -12.11 4.82 -10.72
N THR A 37 -12.23 3.67 -11.36
CA THR A 37 -11.19 3.10 -12.21
C THR A 37 -11.17 3.75 -13.60
N ALA A 38 -10.12 3.51 -14.38
CA ALA A 38 -9.97 4.09 -15.73
C ALA A 38 -11.11 3.75 -16.70
N ASP A 39 -11.79 2.63 -16.46
CA ASP A 39 -12.95 2.14 -17.19
C ASP A 39 -14.29 2.57 -16.58
N GLY A 40 -14.29 3.47 -15.59
CA GLY A 40 -15.50 4.06 -14.99
C GLY A 40 -16.17 3.23 -13.91
N ASN A 41 -15.51 2.17 -13.41
CA ASN A 41 -16.09 1.36 -12.33
C ASN A 41 -15.79 1.96 -10.96
N LEU A 42 -16.81 1.99 -10.10
CA LEU A 42 -16.62 2.28 -8.68
C LEU A 42 -15.95 1.09 -7.98
N VAL A 43 -14.94 1.37 -7.18
CA VAL A 43 -14.21 0.40 -6.37
C VAL A 43 -14.09 0.91 -4.95
N ARG A 44 -14.43 0.04 -3.99
CA ARG A 44 -14.10 0.24 -2.58
C ARG A 44 -12.91 -0.61 -2.19
N ALA A 45 -12.00 -0.04 -1.42
CA ALA A 45 -10.85 -0.75 -0.90
C ALA A 45 -10.52 -0.36 0.54
N GLU A 46 -9.99 -1.31 1.28
CA GLU A 46 -9.38 -1.10 2.58
C GLU A 46 -7.86 -1.04 2.39
N VAL A 47 -7.24 0.05 2.81
CA VAL A 47 -5.79 0.27 2.79
C VAL A 47 -5.27 0.22 4.22
N ARG A 48 -4.34 -0.70 4.48
CA ARG A 48 -3.65 -0.81 5.77
C ARG A 48 -2.20 -0.42 5.59
N LEU A 49 -1.75 0.58 6.34
CA LEU A 49 -0.37 1.05 6.35
C LEU A 49 0.35 0.51 7.58
N GLU A 50 1.58 0.04 7.39
CA GLU A 50 2.51 -0.40 8.43
C GLU A 50 3.94 0.09 8.12
N GLY A 51 4.32 1.22 8.72
CA GLY A 51 5.58 1.90 8.43
C GLY A 51 5.73 2.21 6.94
N GLN A 52 6.75 1.63 6.29
CA GLN A 52 7.06 1.86 4.88
C GLN A 52 6.40 0.85 3.93
N ARG A 53 5.47 0.04 4.43
CA ARG A 53 4.77 -1.02 3.70
C ARG A 53 3.29 -0.99 4.02
N GLY A 54 2.52 -1.77 3.30
CA GLY A 54 1.09 -1.93 3.56
C GLY A 54 0.45 -2.95 2.64
N VAL A 55 -0.85 -3.08 2.81
CA VAL A 55 -1.71 -3.89 1.94
C VAL A 55 -2.91 -3.07 1.55
N TYR A 56 -3.47 -3.37 0.39
CA TYR A 56 -4.81 -2.90 0.06
C TYR A 56 -5.66 -4.08 -0.41
N LEU A 57 -6.89 -4.09 0.07
CA LEU A 57 -7.86 -5.15 -0.15
C LEU A 57 -9.09 -4.51 -0.77
N THR A 58 -9.36 -4.86 -2.02
CA THR A 58 -10.60 -4.40 -2.68
C THR A 58 -11.78 -5.25 -2.19
N GLU A 59 -12.99 -4.68 -2.22
CA GLU A 59 -14.23 -5.42 -1.91
C GLU A 59 -14.44 -6.66 -2.81
N ARG A 60 -13.79 -6.68 -3.99
CA ARG A 60 -13.81 -7.78 -4.96
C ARG A 60 -12.81 -8.90 -4.61
N GLY A 61 -12.16 -8.83 -3.45
CA GLY A 61 -11.19 -9.82 -2.97
C GLY A 61 -9.80 -9.71 -3.60
N ALA A 62 -9.55 -8.74 -4.49
CA ALA A 62 -8.21 -8.51 -4.99
C ALA A 62 -7.35 -7.89 -3.88
N ILE A 63 -6.22 -8.54 -3.60
CA ILE A 63 -5.24 -8.10 -2.62
C ILE A 63 -4.01 -7.60 -3.37
N GLY A 64 -3.48 -6.45 -2.96
CA GLY A 64 -2.19 -5.97 -3.43
C GLY A 64 -1.32 -5.44 -2.31
N ARG A 65 -0.03 -5.29 -2.63
CA ARG A 65 1.00 -4.83 -1.70
C ARG A 65 1.28 -3.36 -1.94
N LEU A 66 1.49 -2.62 -0.85
CA LEU A 66 1.98 -1.25 -0.85
C LEU A 66 3.42 -1.23 -0.37
N SER A 67 4.26 -0.43 -1.02
CA SER A 67 5.70 -0.38 -0.73
C SER A 67 6.29 1.01 -0.96
N LYS A 68 7.50 1.22 -0.44
CA LYS A 68 8.24 2.50 -0.50
C LYS A 68 7.41 3.67 0.03
N ILE A 69 6.63 3.43 1.08
CA ILE A 69 5.73 4.42 1.63
C ILE A 69 6.54 5.47 2.37
N SER A 70 6.31 6.74 2.05
CA SER A 70 6.93 7.89 2.71
C SER A 70 5.87 8.88 3.17
N TYR A 71 6.14 9.50 4.31
CA TYR A 71 5.25 10.45 4.99
C TYR A 71 5.98 11.79 5.07
N GLN A 72 5.34 12.84 4.56
CA GLN A 72 5.89 14.19 4.53
C GLN A 72 4.81 15.18 4.97
N PRO A 73 5.16 16.28 5.65
CA PRO A 73 4.22 17.38 5.83
C PRO A 73 3.71 17.83 4.46
N ALA A 74 2.41 18.13 4.37
CA ALA A 74 1.88 18.76 3.17
C ALA A 74 2.53 20.15 3.01
N GLY A 75 2.96 20.49 1.81
CA GLY A 75 3.58 21.79 1.52
C GLY A 75 2.61 22.95 1.77
N PRO A 76 3.12 24.19 1.97
CA PRO A 76 2.30 25.38 2.24
C PRO A 76 1.28 25.69 1.14
N GLU A 77 1.48 25.17 -0.07
CA GLU A 77 0.55 25.27 -1.20
C GLU A 77 -0.75 24.46 -1.00
N PHE A 78 -0.78 23.51 -0.05
CA PHE A 78 -1.96 22.72 0.31
C PHE A 78 -2.50 23.15 1.67
N ALA A 79 -3.02 24.38 1.74
CA ALA A 79 -3.41 25.04 2.99
C ALA A 79 -4.42 24.26 3.85
N ASP A 80 -5.17 23.33 3.25
CA ASP A 80 -6.17 22.49 3.87
C ASP A 80 -5.72 21.03 4.07
N LYS A 81 -4.43 20.72 3.87
CA LYS A 81 -3.84 19.39 4.08
C LYS A 81 -2.69 19.46 5.08
N VAL A 82 -2.47 18.39 5.83
CA VAL A 82 -1.46 18.31 6.90
C VAL A 82 -0.34 17.35 6.54
N TRP A 83 -0.67 16.23 5.88
CA TRP A 83 0.30 15.20 5.50
C TRP A 83 0.12 14.76 4.06
N LEU A 84 1.25 14.50 3.39
CA LEU A 84 1.37 13.79 2.14
C LEU A 84 1.94 12.39 2.43
N VAL A 85 1.17 11.35 2.07
CA VAL A 85 1.61 9.95 2.07
C VAL A 85 1.75 9.51 0.62
N ARG A 86 2.86 8.90 0.24
CA ARG A 86 3.09 8.44 -1.14
C ARG A 86 3.81 7.11 -1.16
N GLY A 87 3.60 6.31 -2.21
CA GLY A 87 4.27 5.03 -2.39
C GLY A 87 3.90 4.35 -3.70
N GLU A 88 4.24 3.07 -3.77
CA GLU A 88 3.95 2.19 -4.91
C GLU A 88 2.94 1.12 -4.50
N TRP A 89 2.08 0.72 -5.43
CA TRP A 89 1.16 -0.41 -5.28
C TRP A 89 1.43 -1.49 -6.33
N LYS A 90 1.18 -2.75 -5.98
CA LYS A 90 1.28 -3.89 -6.89
C LYS A 90 0.27 -5.00 -6.55
N PHE A 91 -0.55 -5.40 -7.52
CA PHE A 91 -1.43 -6.57 -7.44
C PHE A 91 -0.68 -7.87 -7.79
N PHE A 92 -1.22 -9.02 -7.34
CA PHE A 92 -0.69 -10.35 -7.68
C PHE A 92 -0.76 -10.67 -9.18
N ASN A 93 -1.71 -10.07 -9.92
CA ASN A 93 -1.82 -10.21 -11.37
C ASN A 93 -0.73 -9.43 -12.15
N GLY A 94 0.21 -8.77 -11.46
CA GLY A 94 1.32 -8.04 -12.06
C GLY A 94 1.06 -6.56 -12.31
N GLN A 95 -0.19 -6.09 -12.22
CA GLN A 95 -0.50 -4.67 -12.31
C GLN A 95 0.16 -3.90 -11.18
N ARG A 96 0.70 -2.72 -11.49
CA ARG A 96 1.42 -1.87 -10.54
C ARG A 96 1.19 -0.40 -10.85
N GLY A 97 1.56 0.44 -9.90
CA GLY A 97 1.44 1.87 -10.04
C GLY A 97 1.96 2.65 -8.85
N GLU A 98 1.64 3.93 -8.86
CA GLU A 98 1.95 4.85 -7.76
C GLU A 98 0.67 5.36 -7.13
N PHE A 99 0.75 5.74 -5.86
CA PHE A 99 -0.32 6.43 -5.15
C PHE A 99 0.22 7.62 -4.35
N LYS A 100 -0.66 8.59 -4.12
CA LYS A 100 -0.47 9.69 -3.19
C LYS A 100 -1.75 9.98 -2.42
N PHE A 101 -1.62 10.36 -1.15
CA PHE A 101 -2.69 10.77 -0.27
C PHE A 101 -2.35 12.04 0.47
N TYR A 102 -3.36 12.88 0.62
CA TYR A 102 -3.35 14.05 1.46
C TYR A 102 -4.30 13.83 2.63
N VAL A 103 -3.77 13.91 3.85
CA VAL A 103 -4.56 13.87 5.08
C VAL A 103 -4.99 15.29 5.42
N THR A 104 -6.27 15.52 5.65
CA THR A 104 -6.80 16.85 6.00
C THR A 104 -6.62 17.15 7.51
N PRO A 105 -6.82 18.40 7.97
CA PRO A 105 -6.85 18.75 9.38
C PRO A 105 -7.87 17.93 10.17
N ASP A 106 -9.02 17.64 9.55
CA ASP A 106 -9.88 16.56 9.99
C ASP A 106 -9.16 15.25 9.66
N LYS A 107 -8.38 14.77 10.62
CA LYS A 107 -7.49 13.62 10.44
C LYS A 107 -8.24 12.33 10.10
N SER A 108 -9.57 12.35 10.00
CA SER A 108 -10.40 11.25 9.53
C SER A 108 -10.66 11.29 8.02
N LEU A 109 -10.39 12.39 7.31
CA LEU A 109 -10.58 12.49 5.87
C LEU A 109 -9.23 12.47 5.13
N PHE A 110 -9.20 11.80 3.99
CA PHE A 110 -8.10 11.94 3.04
C PHE A 110 -8.60 11.99 1.59
N GLU A 111 -7.81 12.68 0.78
CA GLU A 111 -7.96 12.76 -0.68
C GLU A 111 -6.68 12.23 -1.31
N GLY A 112 -6.73 11.76 -2.54
CA GLY A 112 -5.58 11.12 -3.14
C GLY A 112 -5.65 10.99 -4.63
N ALA A 113 -4.58 10.44 -5.16
CA ALA A 113 -4.55 10.05 -6.55
C ALA A 113 -3.69 8.80 -6.74
N TRP A 114 -3.96 8.09 -7.82
CA TRP A 114 -3.20 6.93 -8.24
C TRP A 114 -3.02 6.94 -9.77
N ARG A 115 -2.07 6.15 -10.24
CA ARG A 115 -1.86 5.91 -11.67
C ARG A 115 -1.19 4.57 -11.88
N THR A 116 -1.44 3.93 -13.01
CA THR A 116 -0.78 2.68 -13.42
C THR A 116 0.62 2.95 -13.96
N VAL A 117 1.51 1.97 -13.83
CA VAL A 117 2.79 1.91 -14.54
C VAL A 117 2.77 0.66 -15.41
N ASP A 118 2.99 0.81 -16.72
CA ASP A 118 3.04 -0.34 -17.65
C ASP A 118 4.37 -1.14 -17.55
N GLN A 119 4.57 -2.06 -18.50
CA GLN A 119 5.76 -2.92 -18.52
C GLN A 119 7.01 -2.13 -18.93
N GLU A 120 6.84 -1.15 -19.81
CA GLU A 120 7.85 -0.22 -20.32
C GLU A 120 8.21 0.88 -19.30
N GLY A 121 7.45 1.00 -18.23
CA GLY A 121 7.65 2.00 -17.18
C GLY A 121 6.96 3.35 -17.46
N GLN A 122 6.08 3.41 -18.47
CA GLN A 122 5.30 4.61 -18.74
C GLN A 122 4.13 4.73 -17.76
N MET A 123 3.83 5.98 -17.42
CA MET A 123 2.81 6.32 -16.44
C MET A 123 1.47 6.54 -17.14
N GLY A 124 0.44 5.87 -16.63
CA GLY A 124 -0.94 6.09 -17.04
C GLY A 124 -1.53 7.42 -16.54
N PRO A 125 -2.82 7.67 -16.84
CA PRO A 125 -3.51 8.86 -16.36
C PRO A 125 -3.59 8.87 -14.83
N VAL A 126 -3.64 10.08 -14.26
CA VAL A 126 -3.84 10.29 -12.83
C VAL A 126 -5.34 10.23 -12.54
N LEU A 127 -5.73 9.36 -11.63
CA LEU A 127 -7.11 9.14 -11.20
C LEU A 127 -7.25 9.46 -9.70
N ALA A 128 -8.41 9.94 -9.28
CA ALA A 128 -8.64 10.42 -7.91
C ALA A 128 -9.08 9.30 -6.96
N TRP A 129 -8.60 9.34 -5.70
CA TRP A 129 -9.08 8.55 -4.55
C TRP A 129 -9.65 9.50 -3.50
N ASN A 130 -10.73 9.12 -2.83
CA ASN A 130 -11.18 9.78 -1.62
C ASN A 130 -11.49 8.74 -0.55
N GLY A 131 -11.47 9.12 0.73
CA GLY A 131 -11.87 8.19 1.76
C GLY A 131 -11.76 8.67 3.20
N LEU A 132 -11.98 7.70 4.09
CA LEU A 132 -12.00 7.86 5.53
C LEU A 132 -10.86 7.08 6.19
N ARG A 133 -10.15 7.71 7.13
CA ARG A 133 -9.12 7.09 7.96
C ARG A 133 -9.68 6.74 9.33
N PHE A 134 -9.38 5.53 9.79
CA PHE A 134 -9.75 5.02 11.10
C PHE A 134 -8.46 4.71 11.90
N ALA A 135 -8.54 4.85 13.23
CA ALA A 135 -7.55 4.23 14.09
C ALA A 135 -7.61 2.72 13.85
N ALA A 136 -6.47 2.06 13.63
CA ALA A 136 -6.46 0.61 13.56
C ALA A 136 -6.98 0.07 14.90
N PRO A 137 -7.91 -0.91 14.92
CA PRO A 137 -8.16 -1.67 16.14
C PRO A 137 -6.83 -2.25 16.63
N GLU A 138 -6.63 -2.32 17.96
CA GLU A 138 -5.50 -3.06 18.53
C GLU A 138 -5.62 -4.52 18.06
N PHE A 139 -4.84 -4.88 17.04
CA PHE A 139 -4.79 -6.25 16.54
C PHE A 139 -3.49 -6.88 17.00
N ASP A 140 -3.59 -7.69 18.04
CA ASP A 140 -2.59 -8.69 18.38
C ASP A 140 -2.51 -9.74 17.26
N ASP A 141 -1.26 -10.09 16.93
CA ASP A 141 -0.83 -11.21 16.08
C ASP A 141 -1.06 -11.12 14.56
N TRP A 142 -0.17 -10.39 13.90
CA TRP A 142 0.18 -10.59 12.49
C TRP A 142 1.13 -11.78 12.32
N SER A 143 0.63 -13.00 12.45
CA SER A 143 1.28 -14.13 11.77
C SER A 143 0.79 -14.15 10.32
N PHE A 144 1.32 -13.25 9.48
CA PHE A 144 1.45 -13.63 8.07
C PHE A 144 2.36 -14.84 8.07
N SER A 145 1.78 -16.02 7.91
CA SER A 145 2.56 -17.20 7.65
C SER A 145 3.44 -16.88 6.45
N THR A 146 4.74 -16.80 6.69
CA THR A 146 5.79 -16.91 5.68
C THR A 146 5.80 -18.30 5.05
N ALA A 147 4.73 -19.11 5.24
CA ALA A 147 4.45 -20.27 4.42
C ALA A 147 4.76 -19.89 2.99
N ALA A 148 5.84 -20.51 2.51
CA ALA A 148 6.17 -20.53 1.11
C ALA A 148 4.87 -20.79 0.35
N PRO A 149 4.67 -20.15 -0.83
CA PRO A 149 3.56 -20.52 -1.68
C PRO A 149 3.49 -22.06 -1.72
N PRO A 150 2.29 -22.67 -1.63
CA PRO A 150 2.18 -24.11 -1.71
C PRO A 150 3.02 -24.56 -2.89
N ALA A 151 4.01 -25.43 -2.63
CA ALA A 151 4.90 -25.91 -3.67
C ALA A 151 4.01 -26.35 -4.83
N GLU A 152 4.25 -25.78 -6.02
CA GLU A 152 3.54 -26.23 -7.21
C GLU A 152 3.61 -27.76 -7.22
N PRO A 153 2.48 -28.47 -7.44
CA PRO A 153 2.53 -29.91 -7.56
C PRO A 153 3.56 -30.22 -8.64
N VAL A 154 4.68 -30.82 -8.22
CA VAL A 154 5.75 -31.23 -9.12
C VAL A 154 5.08 -32.10 -10.16
N ALA A 155 4.96 -31.58 -11.38
CA ALA A 155 4.42 -32.34 -12.48
C ALA A 155 5.24 -33.64 -12.54
N PRO A 156 4.60 -34.83 -12.55
CA PRO A 156 5.34 -36.07 -12.64
C PRO A 156 6.25 -35.98 -13.87
N ALA A 157 7.53 -36.31 -13.67
CA ALA A 157 8.52 -36.25 -14.73
C ALA A 157 7.94 -36.92 -15.99
N PRO A 158 8.03 -36.28 -17.17
CA PRO A 158 7.55 -36.89 -18.39
C PRO A 158 8.25 -38.25 -18.55
N CYS A 159 7.47 -39.32 -18.62
CA CYS A 159 7.99 -40.63 -18.95
C CYS A 159 8.53 -40.59 -20.38
N TYR A 160 9.80 -40.27 -20.55
CA TYR A 160 10.48 -40.48 -21.81
C TYR A 160 10.59 -41.99 -22.00
N SER A 161 9.71 -42.52 -22.84
CA SER A 161 9.87 -43.87 -23.37
C SER A 161 11.04 -43.79 -24.35
N THR A 162 12.23 -44.24 -23.96
CA THR A 162 13.22 -44.65 -24.96
C THR A 162 12.62 -45.82 -25.72
N PRO A 163 12.61 -45.80 -27.07
CA PRO A 163 12.05 -46.90 -27.84
C PRO A 163 13.02 -48.08 -27.79
N THR A 164 12.88 -48.93 -26.78
CA THR A 164 13.55 -50.22 -26.77
C THR A 164 12.68 -51.18 -27.57
N MET A 165 13.16 -51.62 -28.73
CA MET A 165 12.56 -52.74 -29.46
C MET A 165 12.40 -53.93 -28.51
N GLY A 166 11.15 -54.28 -28.19
CA GLY A 166 10.78 -55.62 -27.69
C GLY A 166 10.62 -55.82 -26.18
N GLY A 167 10.46 -54.78 -25.33
CA GLY A 167 10.27 -54.97 -23.88
C GLY A 167 9.05 -54.25 -23.32
N ARG A 168 8.16 -54.97 -22.61
CA ARG A 168 7.01 -54.39 -21.89
C ARG A 168 7.48 -53.41 -20.79
N PRO A 169 6.93 -52.18 -20.71
CA PRO A 169 7.23 -51.27 -19.61
C PRO A 169 6.51 -51.70 -18.32
N SER A 170 7.25 -51.80 -17.21
CA SER A 170 6.69 -51.87 -15.86
C SER A 170 6.99 -50.57 -15.12
N CYS A 171 5.94 -49.88 -14.67
CA CYS A 171 6.07 -48.83 -13.65
C CYS A 171 6.09 -49.53 -12.28
N GLN A 172 7.20 -49.50 -11.57
CA GLN A 172 7.20 -49.88 -10.14
C GLN A 172 6.58 -48.74 -9.33
N ARG A 173 5.68 -49.11 -8.41
CA ARG A 173 4.99 -48.21 -7.48
C ARG A 173 5.92 -47.72 -6.38
#